data_AF-A0A392NXW1-F1
#
_entry.id   AF-A0A392NXW1-F1
#
_cell.length_a   1.000
_cell.length_b   1.000
_cell.length_c   1.000
_cell.angle_alpha   90.00
_cell.angle_beta   90.00
_cell.angle_gamma   90.00
#
_symmetry.space_group_name_H-M   'P 1'
#
loop_
_entity.id
_entity.type
_entity.pdbx_description
1 polymer ?
#
loop_
_entity_poly.entity_id
_entity_poly.type
_entity_poly.pdbx_seq_one_letter_code
_entity_poly.pdbx_strand_id
1 'polypeptide(L)'
;DYGAAQVLDISKFGGAPNSDITQAFASAWKEACASTTAVKIVIPSGTYKLNAIDVKGPCKAPIEVQVDGTIQAPTNQDEIKGADQWVKFSYMDSLTLSGKGVYDGQGATVWKQKAGGPAWSGKKSNKVFMVNINL
;
A
#
# COMPACT_ATOMS: atom_id res chain seq x y z
N ASP A 1 -27.32 7.15 13.12
CA ASP A 1 -26.83 5.83 13.53
C ASP A 1 -25.65 5.46 12.63
N TYR A 2 -24.44 5.86 13.00
CA TYR A 2 -23.24 5.45 12.26
C TYR A 2 -22.80 4.13 12.89
N GLY A 3 -23.25 3.00 12.31
CA GLY A 3 -22.87 1.67 12.78
C GLY A 3 -21.35 1.56 12.92
N ALA A 4 -20.89 0.93 14.01
CA ALA A 4 -19.47 0.76 14.29
C ALA A 4 -18.76 0.13 13.08
N ALA A 5 -17.68 0.76 12.62
CA ALA A 5 -16.91 0.25 11.50
C ALA A 5 -16.36 -1.14 11.81
N GLN A 6 -16.51 -2.09 10.89
CA GLN A 6 -15.88 -3.40 10.99
C GLN A 6 -14.36 -3.22 10.97
N VAL A 7 -13.64 -3.85 11.91
CA VAL A 7 -12.17 -3.76 11.98
C VAL A 7 -11.51 -5.03 11.47
N LEU A 8 -10.72 -4.88 10.41
CA LEU A 8 -9.91 -5.91 9.77
C LEU A 8 -8.43 -5.72 10.14
N ASP A 9 -7.98 -6.41 11.18
CA ASP A 9 -6.56 -6.46 11.52
C ASP A 9 -5.80 -7.32 10.50
N ILE A 10 -4.69 -6.81 9.98
CA ILE A 10 -3.88 -7.49 8.96
C ILE A 10 -3.37 -8.87 9.39
N SER A 11 -3.21 -9.10 10.70
CA SER A 11 -2.79 -10.40 11.25
C SER A 11 -3.81 -11.51 11.02
N LYS A 12 -5.11 -11.16 10.93
CA LYS A 12 -6.17 -12.13 10.59
C LYS A 12 -6.05 -12.66 9.16
N PHE A 13 -5.30 -11.96 8.31
CA PHE A 13 -5.01 -12.33 6.93
C PHE A 13 -3.58 -12.87 6.75
N GLY A 14 -2.90 -13.19 7.85
CA GLY A 14 -1.53 -13.74 7.85
C GLY A 14 -0.43 -12.68 7.77
N GLY A 15 -0.74 -11.39 7.94
CA GLY A 15 0.26 -10.34 8.01
C GLY A 15 1.00 -10.33 9.36
N ALA A 16 2.32 -10.22 9.34
CA ALA A 16 3.13 -10.12 10.54
C ALA A 16 4.25 -9.08 10.36
N PRO A 17 4.76 -8.48 11.46
CA PRO A 17 5.96 -7.65 11.37
C PRO A 17 7.13 -8.43 10.76
N ASN A 18 8.01 -7.71 10.06
CA ASN A 18 9.16 -8.20 9.31
C ASN A 18 8.82 -9.21 8.19
N SER A 19 7.53 -9.34 7.81
CA SER A 19 7.09 -10.17 6.70
C SER A 19 6.61 -9.33 5.51
N ASP A 20 6.48 -9.98 4.36
CA ASP A 20 5.70 -9.47 3.24
C ASP A 20 4.21 -9.59 3.57
N ILE A 21 3.48 -8.47 3.49
CA ILE A 21 2.03 -8.41 3.75
C ILE A 21 1.20 -8.18 2.49
N THR A 22 1.78 -8.28 1.29
CA THR A 22 1.07 -7.99 0.02
C THR A 22 -0.19 -8.82 -0.13
N GLN A 23 -0.10 -10.13 0.12
CA GLN A 23 -1.25 -11.03 0.02
C GLN A 23 -2.25 -10.84 1.16
N ALA A 24 -1.76 -10.53 2.37
CA ALA A 24 -2.61 -10.24 3.52
C ALA A 24 -3.44 -8.97 3.26
N PHE A 25 -2.80 -7.91 2.73
CA PHE A 25 -3.45 -6.66 2.40
C PHE A 25 -4.45 -6.81 1.26
N ALA A 26 -4.10 -7.57 0.20
CA ALA A 26 -5.03 -7.85 -0.89
C ALA A 26 -6.28 -8.62 -0.41
N SER A 27 -6.10 -9.59 0.50
CA SER A 27 -7.20 -10.34 1.10
C SER A 27 -8.09 -9.47 1.97
N ALA A 28 -7.49 -8.66 2.86
CA ALA A 28 -8.20 -7.71 3.70
C ALA A 28 -8.97 -6.67 2.87
N TRP A 29 -8.35 -6.15 1.80
CA TRP A 29 -8.99 -5.22 0.88
C TRP A 29 -10.20 -5.83 0.19
N LYS A 30 -10.08 -7.07 -0.31
CA LYS A 30 -11.18 -7.77 -0.96
C LYS A 30 -12.39 -7.94 -0.03
N GLU A 31 -12.13 -8.28 1.23
CA GLU A 31 -13.18 -8.41 2.25
C GLU A 31 -13.82 -7.04 2.57
N ALA A 32 -12.99 -6.01 2.80
CA ALA A 32 -13.46 -4.65 3.05
C ALA A 32 -14.33 -4.12 1.90
N CYS A 33 -13.89 -4.33 0.66
CA CYS A 33 -14.58 -3.81 -0.53
C CYS A 33 -15.92 -4.49 -0.80
N ALA A 34 -16.09 -5.74 -0.35
CA ALA A 34 -17.34 -6.47 -0.46
C ALA A 34 -18.36 -6.13 0.64
N SER A 35 -17.91 -5.50 1.73
CA SER A 35 -18.74 -5.13 2.89
C SER A 35 -19.77 -4.05 2.55
N THR A 36 -20.97 -4.18 3.11
CA THR A 36 -22.04 -3.18 3.00
C THR A 36 -22.03 -2.17 4.14
N THR A 37 -21.08 -2.27 5.08
CA THR A 37 -20.87 -1.32 6.18
C THR A 37 -19.44 -0.81 6.14
N ALA A 38 -19.20 0.36 6.75
CA ALA A 38 -17.86 0.96 6.78
C ALA A 38 -16.83 -0.01 7.39
N VAL A 39 -15.65 -0.10 6.78
CA VAL A 39 -14.58 -1.02 7.20
C VAL A 39 -13.29 -0.25 7.46
N LYS A 40 -12.59 -0.60 8.52
CA LYS A 40 -11.24 -0.13 8.85
C LYS A 40 -10.26 -1.29 8.76
N ILE A 41 -9.34 -1.24 7.81
CA ILE A 41 -8.18 -2.15 7.74
C ILE A 41 -7.08 -1.57 8.62
N VAL A 42 -6.56 -2.36 9.57
CA VAL A 42 -5.54 -1.91 10.52
C VAL A 42 -4.23 -2.66 10.28
N ILE A 43 -3.16 -1.90 10.04
CA ILE A 43 -1.78 -2.38 10.08
C ILE A 43 -1.13 -1.80 11.34
N PRO A 44 -0.93 -2.60 12.39
CA PRO A 44 -0.44 -2.11 13.67
C PRO A 44 1.05 -1.71 13.58
N SER A 45 1.61 -1.30 14.73
CA SER A 45 3.04 -0.98 14.82
C SER A 45 3.92 -2.17 14.44
N GLY A 46 4.96 -1.90 13.65
CA GLY A 46 5.90 -2.91 13.16
C GLY A 46 6.49 -2.43 11.83
N THR A 47 7.45 -3.17 11.30
CA THR A 47 7.95 -2.96 9.93
C THR A 47 7.36 -4.03 9.03
N TYR A 48 6.89 -3.69 7.84
CA TYR A 48 6.24 -4.61 6.93
C TYR A 48 6.75 -4.37 5.52
N LYS A 49 6.98 -5.43 4.74
CA LYS A 49 7.26 -5.30 3.31
C LYS A 49 5.94 -5.32 2.55
N LEU A 50 5.82 -4.46 1.54
CA LEU A 50 4.68 -4.45 0.63
C LEU A 50 5.21 -4.34 -0.79
N ASN A 51 4.90 -5.29 -1.66
CA ASN A 51 5.23 -5.21 -3.08
C ASN A 51 4.30 -4.23 -3.81
N ALA A 52 4.55 -4.02 -5.10
CA ALA A 52 3.64 -3.24 -5.94
C ALA A 52 2.21 -3.81 -5.86
N ILE A 53 1.23 -2.93 -5.59
CA ILE A 53 -0.16 -3.33 -5.43
C ILE A 53 -1.12 -2.29 -6.03
N ASP A 54 -2.12 -2.78 -6.77
CA ASP A 54 -3.26 -2.00 -7.30
C ASP A 54 -4.54 -2.59 -6.74
N VAL A 55 -5.08 -1.94 -5.71
CA VAL A 55 -6.40 -2.28 -5.16
C VAL A 55 -7.46 -1.40 -5.79
N LYS A 56 -8.59 -2.01 -6.16
CA LYS A 56 -9.61 -1.38 -7.00
C LYS A 56 -10.97 -1.37 -6.32
N GLY A 57 -11.70 -0.29 -6.52
CA GLY A 57 -13.15 -0.21 -6.32
C GLY A 57 -13.91 -0.44 -7.64
N PRO A 58 -15.20 -0.06 -7.69
CA PRO A 58 -15.96 0.57 -6.60
C PRO A 58 -16.19 -0.39 -5.44
N CYS A 59 -16.14 0.13 -4.22
CA CYS A 59 -16.44 -0.62 -3.00
C CYS A 59 -17.81 -0.19 -2.48
N LYS A 60 -18.57 -1.12 -1.86
CA LYS A 60 -19.98 -0.88 -1.51
C LYS A 60 -20.16 0.07 -0.32
N ALA A 61 -19.10 0.28 0.46
CA ALA A 61 -19.09 1.14 1.64
C ALA A 61 -17.71 1.81 1.79
N PRO A 62 -17.61 2.89 2.60
CA PRO A 62 -16.34 3.55 2.87
C PRO A 62 -15.29 2.61 3.49
N ILE A 63 -14.05 2.74 3.04
CA ILE A 63 -12.90 2.01 3.59
C ILE A 63 -11.92 2.98 4.21
N GLU A 64 -11.51 2.71 5.43
CA GLU A 64 -10.35 3.33 6.08
C GLU A 64 -9.18 2.34 6.09
N VAL A 65 -8.00 2.78 5.68
CA VAL A 65 -6.75 2.05 5.89
C VAL A 65 -5.94 2.82 6.92
N GLN A 66 -5.87 2.27 8.13
CA GLN A 66 -5.09 2.81 9.24
C GLN A 66 -3.74 2.10 9.30
N VAL A 67 -2.66 2.87 9.12
CA VAL A 67 -1.29 2.36 9.22
C VAL A 67 -0.59 3.02 10.40
N ASP A 68 -0.22 2.22 11.39
CA ASP A 68 0.54 2.66 12.56
C ASP A 68 2.00 2.16 12.56
N GLY A 69 2.36 1.30 11.58
CA GLY A 69 3.72 0.79 11.36
C GLY A 69 4.47 1.45 10.19
N THR A 70 5.62 0.89 9.83
CA THR A 70 6.40 1.27 8.65
C THR A 70 6.18 0.26 7.53
N ILE A 71 5.61 0.69 6.42
CA ILE A 71 5.48 -0.10 5.20
C ILE A 71 6.69 0.21 4.31
N GLN A 72 7.45 -0.80 3.91
CA GLN A 72 8.64 -0.64 3.10
C GLN A 72 8.42 -1.15 1.69
N ALA A 73 8.81 -0.34 0.72
CA ALA A 73 8.86 -0.75 -0.67
C ALA A 73 9.96 -1.79 -0.89
N PRO A 74 9.85 -2.60 -1.95
CA PRO A 74 10.93 -3.49 -2.34
C PRO A 74 12.19 -2.70 -2.68
N THR A 75 13.34 -3.18 -2.21
CA THR A 75 14.65 -2.63 -2.60
C THR A 75 15.15 -3.19 -3.93
N ASN A 76 14.53 -4.25 -4.43
CA ASN A 76 14.80 -4.85 -5.73
C ASN A 76 13.77 -4.36 -6.76
N GLN A 77 14.25 -3.77 -7.85
CA GLN A 77 13.37 -3.24 -8.90
C GLN A 77 12.57 -4.34 -9.62
N ASP A 78 13.07 -5.57 -9.66
CA ASP A 78 12.37 -6.71 -10.27
C ASP A 78 11.10 -7.10 -9.50
N GLU A 79 11.05 -6.81 -8.20
CA GLU A 79 9.88 -7.08 -7.33
C GLU A 79 8.73 -6.09 -7.58
N ILE A 80 9.02 -4.94 -8.21
CA ILE A 80 8.00 -3.98 -8.68
C ILE A 80 7.37 -4.46 -10.01
N LYS A 81 7.94 -5.48 -10.67
CA LYS A 81 7.41 -6.15 -11.89
C LYS A 81 6.91 -5.19 -12.99
N GLY A 82 7.59 -4.06 -13.15
CA GLY A 82 7.22 -3.04 -14.14
C GLY A 82 6.00 -2.19 -13.78
N ALA A 83 5.51 -2.25 -12.54
CA ALA A 83 4.46 -1.35 -12.08
C ALA A 83 4.95 0.10 -12.01
N ASP A 84 4.16 1.01 -12.58
CA ASP A 84 4.45 2.46 -12.57
C ASP A 84 4.26 3.11 -11.18
N GLN A 85 3.54 2.43 -10.29
CA GLN A 85 3.18 2.91 -8.95
C GLN A 85 3.33 1.78 -7.94
N TRP A 86 3.89 2.09 -6.77
CA TRP A 86 4.10 1.12 -5.70
C TRP A 86 2.78 0.76 -4.99
N VAL A 87 2.07 1.73 -4.45
CA VAL A 87 0.76 1.53 -3.83
C VAL A 87 -0.26 2.35 -4.58
N LYS A 88 -1.26 1.68 -5.16
CA LYS A 88 -2.28 2.31 -5.98
C LYS A 88 -3.67 1.93 -5.48
N PHE A 89 -4.46 2.95 -5.19
CA PHE A 89 -5.89 2.85 -4.92
C PHE A 89 -6.63 3.41 -6.14
N SER A 90 -7.39 2.58 -6.84
CA SER A 90 -8.05 2.95 -8.10
C SER A 90 -9.57 2.88 -7.98
N TYR A 91 -10.28 3.84 -8.59
CA TYR A 91 -11.75 3.82 -8.73
C TYR A 91 -12.48 3.75 -7.37
N MET A 92 -12.06 4.58 -6.41
CA MET A 92 -12.65 4.65 -5.07
C MET A 92 -13.62 5.83 -4.97
N ASP A 93 -14.80 5.59 -4.40
CA ASP A 93 -15.76 6.66 -4.08
C ASP A 93 -15.54 7.23 -2.67
N SER A 94 -14.94 6.45 -1.75
CA SER A 94 -14.71 6.86 -0.36
C SER A 94 -13.59 6.04 0.28
N LEU A 95 -12.38 6.61 0.29
CA LEU A 95 -11.19 6.04 0.92
C LEU A 95 -10.58 7.03 1.91
N THR A 96 -10.30 6.57 3.13
CA THR A 96 -9.50 7.31 4.12
C THR A 96 -8.18 6.59 4.37
N LEU A 97 -7.07 7.32 4.32
CA LEU A 97 -5.77 6.86 4.81
C LEU A 97 -5.49 7.56 6.14
N SER A 98 -5.21 6.80 7.19
CA SER A 98 -5.03 7.31 8.55
C SER A 98 -3.91 6.58 9.29
N GLY A 99 -3.68 6.97 10.55
CA GLY A 99 -2.67 6.38 11.43
C GLY A 99 -1.40 7.22 11.53
N LYS A 100 -0.49 6.75 12.38
CA LYS A 100 0.79 7.45 12.71
C LYS A 100 2.02 6.86 12.01
N GLY A 101 1.80 5.89 11.13
CA GLY A 101 2.83 5.11 10.46
C GLY A 101 3.48 5.84 9.28
N VAL A 102 4.31 5.10 8.55
CA VAL A 102 5.13 5.62 7.45
C VAL A 102 5.09 4.67 6.27
N TYR A 103 4.95 5.22 5.06
CA TYR A 103 5.29 4.51 3.83
C TYR A 103 6.71 4.90 3.45
N ASP A 104 7.64 3.96 3.55
CA ASP A 104 9.06 4.10 3.24
C ASP A 104 9.34 3.51 1.85
N GLY A 105 9.48 4.39 0.85
CA GLY A 105 9.69 3.98 -0.54
C GLY A 105 11.11 3.53 -0.89
N GLN A 106 12.04 3.45 0.09
CA GLN A 106 13.38 2.85 -0.11
C GLN A 106 14.22 3.44 -1.26
N GLY A 107 13.94 4.68 -1.69
CA GLY A 107 14.54 5.30 -2.88
C GLY A 107 16.08 5.40 -2.84
N ALA A 108 16.65 5.73 -1.68
CA ALA A 108 18.11 5.87 -1.53
C ALA A 108 18.86 4.56 -1.82
N THR A 109 18.28 3.41 -1.47
CA THR A 109 18.85 2.08 -1.72
C THR A 109 18.80 1.77 -3.22
N VAL A 110 17.65 2.00 -3.86
CA VAL A 110 17.43 1.76 -5.29
C VAL A 110 18.30 2.65 -6.17
N TRP A 111 18.54 3.91 -5.76
CA TRP A 111 19.39 4.84 -6.53
C TRP A 111 20.87 4.50 -6.49
N LYS A 112 21.37 3.99 -5.35
CA LYS A 112 22.79 3.59 -5.20
C LYS A 112 23.16 2.37 -6.04
N GLN A 113 22.21 1.45 -6.29
CA GLN A 113 22.43 0.27 -7.13
C GLN A 113 22.77 0.62 -8.60
N LYS A 114 22.54 1.87 -9.05
CA LYS A 114 22.85 2.31 -10.43
C LYS A 114 24.20 3.02 -10.60
N ALA A 115 25.05 3.11 -9.57
CA ALA A 115 26.33 3.84 -9.60
C ALA A 115 27.48 3.08 -10.32
N GLY A 116 27.22 2.47 -11.47
CA GLY A 116 28.22 1.80 -12.32
C GLY A 116 27.91 1.81 -13.83
N GLY A 117 26.85 2.51 -14.27
CA GLY A 117 26.49 2.67 -15.68
C GLY A 117 26.27 4.14 -16.05
N PRO A 118 26.15 4.48 -17.35
CA PRO A 118 26.01 5.87 -17.79
C PRO A 118 24.81 6.53 -17.10
N ALA A 119 25.04 7.74 -16.61
CA ALA A 119 24.02 8.57 -16.00
C ALA A 119 22.83 8.75 -16.97
N TRP A 120 21.65 8.53 -16.41
CA TRP A 120 20.32 8.69 -16.98
C TRP A 120 20.20 9.81 -18.02
N SER A 121 20.17 9.45 -19.30
CA SER A 121 19.65 10.33 -20.37
C SER A 121 18.15 10.09 -20.48
N GLY A 122 17.38 11.15 -20.27
CA GLY A 122 15.93 11.08 -20.12
C GLY A 122 15.23 10.41 -21.30
N LYS A 123 14.44 9.39 -20.99
CA LYS A 123 13.09 9.08 -21.52
C LYS A 123 12.62 7.76 -20.92
N LYS A 124 11.41 7.79 -20.32
CA LYS A 124 10.64 6.72 -19.64
C LYS A 124 10.72 6.71 -18.10
N SER A 125 10.09 7.74 -17.52
CA SER A 125 9.34 7.70 -16.26
C SER A 125 10.05 7.24 -14.98
N ASN A 126 10.87 8.13 -14.41
CA ASN A 126 11.18 8.07 -12.98
C ASN A 126 9.97 8.57 -12.18
N LYS A 127 9.22 7.68 -11.54
CA LYS A 127 8.28 8.05 -10.47
C LYS A 127 8.44 7.10 -9.30
N VAL A 128 9.29 7.44 -8.34
CA VAL A 128 9.20 6.90 -6.99
C VAL A 128 8.69 8.04 -6.10
N PHE A 129 7.62 7.73 -5.37
CA PHE A 129 6.66 8.60 -4.66
C PHE A 129 5.70 9.42 -5.52
N MET A 130 4.47 8.88 -5.68
CA MET A 130 3.24 9.69 -5.74
C MET A 130 2.10 8.91 -5.07
N VAL A 131 1.76 9.29 -3.84
CA VAL A 131 0.42 9.08 -3.28
C VAL A 131 -0.50 9.96 -4.11
N ASN A 132 -1.28 9.38 -5.02
CA ASN A 132 -2.35 10.12 -5.68
C ASN A 132 -3.66 9.81 -4.95
N ILE A 133 -4.00 10.66 -3.98
CA ILE A 133 -5.33 10.70 -3.40
C ILE A 133 -6.12 11.67 -4.27
N ASN A 134 -6.93 11.16 -5.20
CA ASN A 134 -8.04 11.96 -5.69
C ASN A 134 -9.13 11.85 -4.62
N LEU A 135 -9.29 12.93 -3.85
CA LEU A 135 -10.49 13.16 -3.04
C LEU A 135 -11.66 13.57 -3.95
#